data_AF-A0A4Q2X4Z4-F1
#
_entry.id   AF-A0A4Q2X4Z4-F1
#
_cell.length_a   1.000
_cell.length_b   1.000
_cell.length_c   1.000
_cell.angle_alpha   90.00
_cell.angle_beta   90.00
_cell.angle_gamma   90.00
#
_symmetry.space_group_name_H-M   'P 1'
#
loop_
_entity.id
_entity.type
_entity.pdbx_description
1 polymer ?
#
loop_
_entity_poly.entity_id
_entity_poly.type
_entity_poly.pdbx_seq_one_letter_code
_entity_poly.pdbx_strand_id
1 'polypeptide(L)'
;MTTPAATSKHAAAVTAACRAIEFAEEAPSLTELAAHAGMSPFHFQRVFKQTTGLTPKAYETAHRSGRIRDSLKKRGTVTEAIYDAGFNSNSRFYEKSADMLGMKPGSFKAGGAGESIRFAVAECLLGSILVASSEKGVCSILLGNDPHLLAIDLQDRFP
;
A
#
# COMPACT_ATOMS: atom_id res chain seq x y z
N MET A 1 -4.75 26.82 -20.84
CA MET A 1 -3.98 25.89 -21.68
C MET A 1 -2.60 25.77 -21.08
N THR A 2 -2.34 24.73 -20.27
CA THR A 2 -1.05 24.55 -19.58
C THR A 2 -0.16 23.62 -20.39
N THR A 3 1.06 24.06 -20.66
CA THR A 3 2.03 23.52 -21.61
C THR A 3 2.46 22.07 -21.27
N PRO A 4 2.50 21.13 -22.24
CA PRO A 4 2.79 19.70 -21.99
C PRO A 4 4.17 19.40 -21.38
N ALA A 5 5.15 20.31 -21.50
CA ALA A 5 6.50 20.13 -20.95
C ALA A 5 6.58 20.25 -19.41
N ALA A 6 5.71 21.05 -18.78
CA ALA A 6 5.70 21.22 -17.33
C ALA A 6 5.14 19.97 -16.63
N THR A 7 4.10 19.36 -17.22
CA THR A 7 3.50 18.11 -16.74
C THR A 7 4.51 16.95 -16.77
N SER A 8 5.37 16.88 -17.79
CA SER A 8 6.41 15.86 -17.90
C SER A 8 7.49 15.97 -16.81
N LYS A 9 7.96 17.20 -16.48
CA LYS A 9 8.93 17.39 -15.39
C LYS A 9 8.35 17.08 -14.01
N HIS A 10 7.10 17.48 -13.76
CA HIS A 10 6.40 17.13 -12.51
C HIS A 10 6.20 15.63 -12.39
N ALA A 11 5.80 14.95 -13.47
CA ALA A 11 5.66 13.50 -13.48
C ALA A 11 7.00 12.80 -13.16
N ALA A 12 8.11 13.22 -13.79
CA ALA A 12 9.42 12.66 -13.51
C ALA A 12 9.87 12.87 -12.05
N ALA A 13 9.63 14.06 -11.48
CA ALA A 13 9.93 14.35 -10.09
C ALA A 13 9.09 13.49 -9.12
N VAL A 14 7.81 13.29 -9.41
CA VAL A 14 6.92 12.42 -8.63
C VAL A 14 7.38 10.96 -8.74
N THR A 15 7.73 10.47 -9.93
CA THR A 15 8.27 9.11 -10.10
C THR A 15 9.56 8.91 -9.33
N ALA A 16 10.48 9.89 -9.34
CA ALA A 16 11.71 9.82 -8.57
C ALA A 16 11.43 9.78 -7.06
N ALA A 17 10.46 10.57 -6.59
CA ALA A 17 10.05 10.54 -5.19
C ALA A 17 9.38 9.22 -4.78
N CYS A 18 8.52 8.62 -5.63
CA CYS A 18 7.96 7.29 -5.37
C CYS A 18 9.07 6.25 -5.21
N ARG A 19 10.06 6.24 -6.11
CA ARG A 19 11.23 5.36 -6.00
C ARG A 19 12.02 5.60 -4.72
N ALA A 20 12.25 6.86 -4.34
CA ALA A 20 12.93 7.19 -3.10
C ALA A 20 12.19 6.64 -1.87
N ILE A 21 10.86 6.67 -1.87
CA ILE A 21 10.03 6.08 -0.80
C ILE A 21 10.08 4.54 -0.83
N GLU A 22 10.12 3.94 -2.01
CA GLU A 22 10.07 2.49 -2.20
C GLU A 22 11.37 1.79 -1.79
N PHE A 23 12.53 2.39 -2.11
CA PHE A 23 13.84 1.76 -1.94
C PHE A 23 14.56 2.15 -0.64
N ALA A 24 14.08 3.14 0.10
CA ALA A 24 14.72 3.53 1.36
C ALA A 24 14.30 2.62 2.53
N GLU A 25 15.24 2.29 3.40
CA GLU A 25 14.95 1.61 4.68
C GLU A 25 14.05 2.50 5.56
N GLU A 26 14.45 3.77 5.70
CA GLU A 26 13.66 4.82 6.32
C GLU A 26 13.19 5.83 5.27
N ALA A 27 11.89 6.10 5.23
CA ALA A 27 11.31 6.93 4.19
C ALA A 27 11.77 8.39 4.31
N PRO A 28 12.20 9.04 3.21
CA PRO A 28 12.61 10.44 3.25
C PRO A 28 11.47 11.35 3.70
N SER A 29 11.80 12.40 4.44
CA SER A 29 10.87 13.43 4.85
C SER A 29 10.32 14.21 3.66
N LEU A 30 9.18 14.87 3.85
CA LEU A 30 8.59 15.74 2.81
C LEU A 30 9.57 16.82 2.34
N THR A 31 10.36 17.37 3.26
CA THR A 31 11.35 18.40 2.96
C THR A 31 12.47 17.86 2.07
N GLU A 32 12.96 16.65 2.34
CA GLU A 32 13.99 16.01 1.51
C GLU A 32 13.44 15.70 0.12
N LEU A 33 12.25 15.11 0.02
CA LEU A 33 11.61 14.82 -1.27
C LEU A 33 11.40 16.10 -2.11
N ALA A 34 10.95 17.17 -1.48
CA ALA A 34 10.74 18.46 -2.13
C ALA A 34 12.06 19.10 -2.58
N ALA A 35 13.11 19.00 -1.77
CA ALA A 35 14.44 19.50 -2.11
C ALA A 35 15.01 18.77 -3.34
N HIS A 36 14.89 17.44 -3.40
CA HIS A 36 15.30 16.66 -4.58
C HIS A 36 14.51 17.02 -5.84
N ALA A 37 13.24 17.42 -5.67
CA ALA A 37 12.39 17.88 -6.77
C ALA A 37 12.61 19.36 -7.16
N GLY A 38 13.46 20.11 -6.44
CA GLY A 38 13.65 21.55 -6.65
C GLY A 38 12.41 22.38 -6.34
N MET A 39 11.58 21.94 -5.38
CA MET A 39 10.30 22.57 -5.04
C MET A 39 10.22 22.89 -3.55
N SER A 40 9.35 23.84 -3.19
CA SER A 40 8.96 24.00 -1.79
C SER A 40 8.13 22.81 -1.30
N PRO A 41 8.16 22.46 0.00
CA PRO A 41 7.40 21.32 0.54
C PRO A 41 5.90 21.37 0.23
N PHE A 42 5.29 22.55 0.34
CA PHE A 42 3.87 22.74 0.06
C PHE A 42 3.53 22.54 -1.43
N HIS A 43 4.36 23.09 -2.33
CA HIS A 43 4.16 22.91 -3.76
C HIS A 43 4.33 21.45 -4.17
N PHE A 44 5.39 20.80 -3.68
CA PHE A 44 5.64 19.38 -3.95
C PHE A 44 4.50 18.49 -3.47
N GLN A 45 3.99 18.70 -2.25
CA GLN A 45 2.86 17.93 -1.73
C GLN A 45 1.62 18.03 -2.63
N ARG A 46 1.32 19.23 -3.15
CA ARG A 46 0.20 19.45 -4.07
C ARG A 46 0.42 18.74 -5.40
N VAL A 47 1.60 18.90 -5.99
CA VAL A 47 1.97 18.25 -7.26
C VAL A 47 1.90 16.73 -7.12
N PHE A 48 2.45 16.18 -6.05
CA PHE A 48 2.42 14.75 -5.76
C PHE A 48 0.99 14.25 -5.66
N LYS A 49 0.13 14.93 -4.89
CA LYS A 49 -1.30 14.55 -4.75
C LYS A 49 -2.08 14.68 -6.04
N GLN A 50 -1.82 15.70 -6.85
CA GLN A 50 -2.47 15.84 -8.15
C GLN A 50 -2.06 14.74 -9.13
N THR A 51 -0.84 14.23 -9.00
CA THR A 51 -0.29 13.20 -9.90
C THR A 51 -0.66 11.78 -9.46
N THR A 52 -0.60 11.48 -8.16
CA THR A 52 -0.80 10.11 -7.63
C THR A 52 -2.15 9.90 -6.96
N GLY A 53 -2.90 10.96 -6.69
CA GLY A 53 -4.11 10.94 -5.84
C GLY A 53 -3.82 10.89 -4.33
N LEU A 54 -2.58 10.64 -3.92
CA LEU A 54 -2.16 10.47 -2.53
C LEU A 54 -1.20 11.56 -2.08
N THR A 55 -1.11 11.85 -0.78
CA THR A 55 0.03 12.64 -0.27
C THR A 55 1.28 11.76 -0.18
N PRO A 56 2.50 12.33 -0.17
CA PRO A 56 3.72 11.53 0.02
C PRO A 56 3.66 10.62 1.26
N LYS A 57 3.11 11.13 2.38
CA LYS A 57 2.95 10.35 3.61
C LYS A 57 1.94 9.21 3.48
N ALA A 58 0.84 9.42 2.77
CA ALA A 58 -0.14 8.38 2.51
C ALA A 58 0.44 7.30 1.59
N TYR A 59 1.23 7.70 0.57
CA TYR A 59 1.94 6.77 -0.30
C TYR A 59 2.95 5.91 0.47
N GLU A 60 3.77 6.52 1.32
CA GLU A 60 4.69 5.80 2.22
C GLU A 60 3.94 4.79 3.09
N THR A 61 2.82 5.21 3.70
CA THR A 61 2.03 4.34 4.57
C THR A 61 1.49 3.14 3.78
N ALA A 62 0.92 3.38 2.59
CA ALA A 62 0.41 2.32 1.72
C ALA A 62 1.51 1.36 1.26
N HIS A 63 2.68 1.88 0.86
CA HIS A 63 3.83 1.07 0.49
C HIS A 63 4.31 0.19 1.67
N ARG A 64 4.38 0.77 2.88
CA ARG A 64 4.73 0.02 4.10
C ARG A 64 3.71 -1.07 4.42
N SER A 65 2.42 -0.79 4.25
CA SER A 65 1.35 -1.78 4.39
C SER A 65 1.47 -2.92 3.37
N GLY A 66 1.90 -2.64 2.13
CA GLY A 66 2.22 -3.66 1.13
C GLY A 66 3.37 -4.56 1.58
N ARG A 67 4.51 -3.95 1.97
CA ARG A 67 5.69 -4.68 2.43
C ARG A 67 5.40 -5.64 3.59
N ILE A 68 4.61 -5.20 4.58
CA ILE A 68 4.26 -6.10 5.70
C ILE A 68 3.41 -7.28 5.23
N ARG A 69 2.44 -7.08 4.33
CA ARG A 69 1.62 -8.18 3.78
C ARG A 69 2.51 -9.20 3.07
N ASP A 70 3.49 -8.75 2.30
CA ASP A 70 4.43 -9.62 1.60
C ASP A 70 5.40 -10.32 2.56
N SER A 71 5.92 -9.62 3.57
CA SER A 71 6.80 -10.20 4.60
C SER A 71 6.07 -11.22 5.48
N LEU A 72 4.79 -11.00 5.82
CA LEU A 72 3.99 -11.97 6.59
C LEU A 72 3.74 -13.28 5.84
N LYS A 73 3.74 -13.26 4.49
CA LYS A 73 3.62 -14.46 3.66
C LYS A 73 4.91 -15.28 3.58
N LYS A 74 6.07 -14.67 3.90
CA LYS A 74 7.36 -15.37 3.92
C LYS A 74 7.52 -16.22 5.19
N ARG A 75 8.45 -17.17 5.15
CA ARG A 75 8.87 -17.91 6.35
C ARG A 75 9.55 -16.95 7.34
N GLY A 76 9.28 -17.12 8.63
CA GLY A 76 9.82 -16.26 9.70
C GLY A 76 8.84 -16.12 10.87
N THR A 77 9.02 -15.13 11.74
CA THR A 77 8.08 -14.74 12.80
C THR A 77 7.27 -13.49 12.40
N VAL A 78 6.18 -13.17 13.12
CA VAL A 78 5.47 -11.89 12.90
C VAL A 78 6.38 -10.71 13.23
N THR A 79 7.22 -10.85 14.25
CA THR A 79 8.20 -9.83 14.68
C THR A 79 9.20 -9.52 13.58
N GLU A 80 9.80 -10.54 12.95
CA GLU A 80 10.71 -10.35 11.80
C GLU A 80 10.02 -9.60 10.66
N ALA A 81 8.79 -9.97 10.32
CA ALA A 81 8.04 -9.28 9.27
C ALA A 81 7.78 -7.79 9.59
N ILE A 82 7.58 -7.44 10.87
CA ILE A 82 7.42 -6.05 11.32
C ILE A 82 8.72 -5.26 11.10
N TYR A 83 9.87 -5.85 11.48
CA TYR A 83 11.17 -5.21 11.27
C TYR A 83 11.50 -5.04 9.78
N ASP A 84 11.31 -6.07 8.97
CA ASP A 84 11.56 -6.04 7.52
C ASP A 84 10.70 -4.99 6.79
N ALA A 85 9.50 -4.71 7.32
CA ALA A 85 8.63 -3.68 6.79
C ALA A 85 9.03 -2.25 7.22
N GLY A 86 10.07 -2.08 8.04
CA GLY A 86 10.55 -0.78 8.51
C GLY A 86 9.72 -0.18 9.64
N PHE A 87 9.15 -1.00 10.53
CA PHE A 87 8.51 -0.53 11.76
C PHE A 87 9.50 -0.59 12.93
N ASN A 88 9.78 0.57 13.52
CA ASN A 88 10.69 0.69 14.68
C ASN A 88 10.01 0.39 16.02
N SER A 89 8.71 0.04 16.04
CA SER A 89 7.96 -0.25 17.26
C SER A 89 6.81 -1.24 17.02
N ASN A 90 6.86 -2.36 17.74
CA ASN A 90 5.80 -3.38 17.70
C ASN A 90 4.45 -2.82 18.17
N SER A 91 4.41 -2.00 19.22
CA SER A 91 3.15 -1.45 19.76
C SER A 91 2.42 -0.59 18.72
N ARG A 92 3.14 0.33 18.07
CA ARG A 92 2.59 1.19 17.01
C ARG A 92 2.15 0.39 15.79
N PHE A 93 2.83 -0.72 15.51
CA PHE A 93 2.42 -1.63 14.46
C PHE A 93 1.09 -2.31 14.83
N TYR A 94 0.99 -2.92 16.01
CA TYR A 94 -0.24 -3.61 16.42
C TYR A 94 -1.45 -2.68 16.47
N GLU A 95 -1.28 -1.44 16.94
CA GLU A 95 -2.31 -0.39 16.90
C GLU A 95 -2.86 -0.14 15.48
N LYS A 96 -1.99 -0.14 14.47
CA LYS A 96 -2.37 0.14 13.07
C LYS A 96 -2.62 -1.12 12.23
N SER A 97 -2.29 -2.29 12.77
CA SER A 97 -2.27 -3.54 12.00
C SER A 97 -3.65 -3.95 11.50
N ALA A 98 -4.69 -3.68 12.30
CA ALA A 98 -6.08 -3.96 11.90
C ALA A 98 -6.48 -3.14 10.67
N ASP A 99 -6.17 -1.84 10.65
CA ASP A 99 -6.45 -0.96 9.51
C ASP A 99 -5.66 -1.35 8.26
N MET A 100 -4.43 -1.84 8.45
CA MET A 100 -3.53 -2.20 7.34
C MET A 100 -3.79 -3.59 6.76
N LEU A 101 -4.22 -4.57 7.56
CA LEU A 101 -4.35 -5.97 7.17
C LEU A 101 -5.81 -6.44 7.08
N GLY A 102 -6.74 -5.67 7.64
CA GLY A 102 -8.13 -6.08 7.79
C GLY A 102 -8.30 -7.29 8.69
N MET A 103 -7.30 -7.68 9.50
CA MET A 103 -7.35 -8.77 10.48
C MET A 103 -6.13 -8.72 11.42
N LYS A 104 -6.00 -9.65 12.37
CA LYS A 104 -4.79 -9.74 13.21
C LYS A 104 -3.59 -10.22 12.37
N PRO A 105 -2.35 -9.75 12.63
CA PRO A 105 -1.15 -10.21 11.91
C PRO A 105 -0.95 -11.73 11.92
N GLY A 106 -1.24 -12.38 13.05
CA GLY A 106 -1.16 -13.84 13.18
C GLY A 106 -2.17 -14.58 12.30
N SER A 107 -3.43 -14.12 12.29
CA SER A 107 -4.46 -14.66 11.39
C SER A 107 -4.06 -14.47 9.93
N PHE A 108 -3.62 -13.26 9.55
CA PHE A 108 -3.19 -12.96 8.18
C PHE A 108 -2.08 -13.88 7.70
N LYS A 109 -1.06 -14.09 8.55
CA LYS A 109 0.04 -15.01 8.28
C LYS A 109 -0.40 -16.46 8.15
N ALA A 110 -1.38 -16.88 8.94
CA ALA A 110 -1.94 -18.22 8.91
C ALA A 110 -2.99 -18.41 7.79
N GLY A 111 -2.98 -17.56 6.75
CA GLY A 111 -3.95 -17.66 5.65
C GLY A 111 -5.36 -17.25 6.05
N GLY A 112 -5.53 -16.37 7.03
CA GLY A 112 -6.84 -15.99 7.53
C GLY A 112 -7.49 -17.05 8.42
N ALA A 113 -6.73 -17.98 9.00
CA ALA A 113 -7.24 -19.03 9.86
C ALA A 113 -8.18 -18.48 10.96
N GLY A 114 -9.42 -18.97 10.97
CA GLY A 114 -10.46 -18.54 11.92
C GLY A 114 -11.15 -17.22 11.59
N GLU A 115 -10.82 -16.57 10.46
CA GLU A 115 -11.50 -15.37 9.98
C GLU A 115 -12.60 -15.74 8.98
N SER A 116 -13.78 -15.15 9.14
CA SER A 116 -14.83 -15.22 8.11
C SER A 116 -14.61 -14.11 7.09
N ILE A 117 -14.16 -14.47 5.88
CA ILE A 117 -13.89 -13.51 4.80
C ILE A 117 -15.08 -13.49 3.84
N ARG A 118 -15.75 -12.33 3.79
CA ARG A 118 -16.78 -12.04 2.79
C ARG A 118 -16.17 -11.24 1.66
N PHE A 119 -16.57 -11.54 0.43
CA PHE A 119 -16.12 -10.77 -0.72
C PHE A 119 -17.26 -10.42 -1.67
N ALA A 120 -17.05 -9.39 -2.47
CA ALA A 120 -17.90 -9.01 -3.58
C ALA A 120 -17.02 -8.75 -4.81
N VAL A 121 -17.57 -9.04 -5.98
CA VAL A 121 -16.95 -8.75 -7.28
C VAL A 121 -17.85 -7.83 -8.07
N ALA A 122 -17.27 -6.81 -8.71
CA ALA A 122 -17.98 -5.87 -9.56
C ALA A 122 -17.11 -5.46 -10.75
N GLU A 123 -17.72 -4.84 -11.76
CA GLU A 123 -17.00 -4.23 -12.88
C GLU A 123 -16.71 -2.75 -12.61
N CYS A 124 -15.54 -2.28 -13.02
CA CYS A 124 -15.15 -0.89 -12.97
C CYS A 124 -14.31 -0.50 -14.21
N LEU A 125 -13.88 0.76 -14.30
CA LEU A 125 -13.08 1.26 -15.44
C LEU A 125 -11.72 0.54 -15.61
N LEU A 126 -11.28 -0.20 -14.60
CA LEU A 126 -10.02 -0.96 -14.61
C LEU A 126 -10.25 -2.47 -14.89
N GLY A 127 -11.48 -2.87 -15.23
CA GLY A 127 -11.91 -4.27 -15.33
C GLY A 127 -12.66 -4.73 -14.08
N SER A 128 -12.61 -6.03 -13.80
CA SER A 128 -13.19 -6.62 -12.61
C SER A 128 -12.42 -6.19 -11.35
N ILE A 129 -13.15 -5.82 -10.32
CA ILE A 129 -12.64 -5.53 -8.97
C ILE A 129 -13.24 -6.53 -7.99
N LEU A 130 -12.39 -7.13 -7.15
CA LEU A 130 -12.80 -7.92 -6.00
C LEU A 130 -12.42 -7.17 -4.72
N VAL A 131 -13.37 -7.04 -3.80
CA VAL A 131 -13.11 -6.51 -2.45
C VAL A 131 -13.48 -7.58 -1.43
N ALA A 132 -12.53 -7.96 -0.59
CA ALA A 132 -12.69 -8.91 0.49
C ALA A 132 -12.51 -8.25 1.87
N SER A 133 -13.37 -8.61 2.80
CA SER A 133 -13.39 -8.07 4.16
C SER A 133 -13.58 -9.16 5.20
N SER A 134 -12.85 -9.07 6.32
CA SER A 134 -13.18 -9.77 7.55
C SER A 134 -14.12 -8.92 8.42
N GLU A 135 -14.40 -9.36 9.65
CA GLU A 135 -15.10 -8.53 10.65
C GLU A 135 -14.34 -7.25 11.01
N LYS A 136 -13.02 -7.24 10.87
CA LYS A 136 -12.17 -6.09 11.23
C LYS A 136 -12.00 -5.08 10.11
N GLY A 137 -12.31 -5.45 8.87
CA GLY A 137 -12.21 -4.54 7.73
C GLY A 137 -11.70 -5.21 6.45
N VAL A 138 -11.35 -4.39 5.47
CA VAL A 138 -10.89 -4.84 4.14
C VAL A 138 -9.52 -5.49 4.24
N CYS A 139 -9.44 -6.78 3.92
CA CYS A 139 -8.19 -7.53 3.91
C CYS A 139 -7.56 -7.64 2.52
N SER A 140 -8.37 -7.59 1.45
CA SER A 140 -7.87 -7.67 0.07
C SER A 140 -8.71 -6.84 -0.89
N ILE A 141 -8.03 -6.18 -1.83
CA ILE A 141 -8.62 -5.57 -3.02
C ILE A 141 -7.81 -6.10 -4.19
N LEU A 142 -8.47 -6.72 -5.16
CA LEU A 142 -7.85 -7.26 -6.36
C LEU A 142 -8.48 -6.61 -7.59
N LEU A 143 -7.67 -6.40 -8.62
CA LEU A 143 -8.09 -5.89 -9.92
C LEU A 143 -7.61 -6.85 -11.01
N GLY A 144 -8.44 -7.09 -12.01
CA GLY A 144 -8.11 -7.96 -13.13
C GLY A 144 -9.18 -7.92 -14.21
N ASN A 145 -9.06 -8.77 -15.23
CA ASN A 145 -10.02 -8.84 -16.33
C ASN A 145 -10.94 -10.06 -16.26
N ASP A 146 -10.72 -10.94 -15.28
CA ASP A 146 -11.51 -12.16 -15.08
C ASP A 146 -11.92 -12.29 -13.61
N PRO A 147 -13.23 -12.19 -13.29
CA PRO A 147 -13.72 -12.26 -11.92
C PRO A 147 -13.47 -13.63 -11.26
N HIS A 148 -13.38 -14.71 -12.03
CA HIS A 148 -13.11 -16.05 -11.51
C HIS A 148 -11.65 -16.18 -11.06
N LEU A 149 -10.71 -15.64 -11.83
CA LEU A 149 -9.30 -15.63 -11.43
C LEU A 149 -9.06 -14.80 -10.16
N LEU A 150 -9.83 -13.72 -9.97
CA LEU A 150 -9.77 -12.93 -8.73
C LEU A 150 -10.26 -13.74 -7.52
N ALA A 151 -11.33 -14.53 -7.67
CA ALA A 151 -11.85 -15.38 -6.60
C ALA A 151 -10.86 -16.50 -6.24
N ILE A 152 -10.21 -17.11 -7.25
CA ILE A 152 -9.17 -18.13 -7.03
C ILE A 152 -7.97 -17.51 -6.30
N ASP A 153 -7.45 -16.36 -6.74
CA ASP A 153 -6.35 -15.67 -6.05
C ASP A 153 -6.72 -15.31 -4.59
N LEU A 154 -7.98 -14.94 -4.33
CA LEU A 154 -8.43 -14.72 -2.95
C LEU A 154 -8.37 -16.01 -2.13
N GLN A 155 -8.86 -17.12 -2.67
CA GLN A 155 -8.89 -18.42 -1.98
C GLN A 155 -7.48 -18.97 -1.73
N ASP A 156 -6.56 -18.82 -2.69
CA ASP A 156 -5.16 -19.23 -2.53
C ASP A 156 -4.44 -18.40 -1.46
N ARG A 157 -4.84 -17.12 -1.28
CA ARG A 157 -4.31 -16.25 -0.22
C ARG A 157 -4.88 -16.55 1.15
N PHE A 158 -6.14 -17.00 1.21
CA PHE A 158 -6.86 -17.27 2.45
C PHE A 158 -7.59 -18.62 2.37
N PRO A 159 -6.84 -19.74 2.46
CA PRO A 159 -7.39 -21.09 2.33
C PRO A 159 -8.26 -21.54 3.50
#